data_AF-A0A843ESZ3-F1
#
_entry.id   AF-A0A843ESZ3-F1
#
_cell.length_a   1.000
_cell.length_b   1.000
_cell.length_c   1.000
_cell.angle_alpha   90.00
_cell.angle_beta   90.00
_cell.angle_gamma   90.00
#
_symmetry.space_group_name_H-M   'P 1'
#
loop_
_entity.id
_entity.type
_entity.pdbx_description
1 polymer ?
#
loop_
_entity_poly.entity_id
_entity_poly.type
_entity_poly.pdbx_seq_one_letter_code
_entity_poly.pdbx_strand_id
1 'polypeptide(L)'
;MQVVSKLEASAATMILADLEKSNIPSEEVVLRKDYTRTYPAAFHAAQLISETEKVFDSVLSPAPGFGESTTYGKDVYLTIDLDIQYLLDLALQQVFEIQSPDYCVGLVLDIRSGEVLADTTYPFYDLNDSSAISESQKTNRAFVNSITRPDVRIAEVKCVLGVTEHNQESRIVSYSANGEYTRDLDVIADLVRFPDGYTSVVTTVPDENPRYLIFVGSVNPKFYRVSSVLDYAVNSVEQGLSAQNKL
;
A
#
# COMPACT_ATOMS: atom_id res chain seq x y z
N MET A 1 -25.38 -22.91 5.49
CA MET A 1 -24.84 -23.03 4.12
C MET A 1 -23.32 -22.99 4.24
N GLN A 2 -22.62 -24.06 3.86
CA GLN A 2 -21.16 -24.14 3.97
C GLN A 2 -20.57 -24.06 2.56
N VAL A 3 -19.62 -23.14 2.33
CA VAL A 3 -18.91 -23.08 1.05
C VAL A 3 -17.94 -24.24 1.00
N VAL A 4 -18.18 -25.17 0.06
CA VAL A 4 -17.39 -26.42 -0.05
C VAL A 4 -16.16 -26.23 -0.96
N SER A 5 -16.24 -25.34 -1.95
CA SER A 5 -15.12 -25.02 -2.86
C SER A 5 -15.29 -23.65 -3.54
N LYS A 6 -14.17 -22.99 -3.88
CA LYS A 6 -14.12 -21.84 -4.79
C LYS A 6 -13.87 -22.34 -6.21
N LEU A 7 -14.51 -21.73 -7.19
CA LEU A 7 -14.47 -22.14 -8.59
C LEU A 7 -14.21 -20.93 -9.48
N GLU A 8 -13.45 -21.11 -10.55
CA GLU A 8 -13.32 -20.11 -11.60
C GLU A 8 -14.66 -19.87 -12.29
N ALA A 9 -14.96 -18.62 -12.64
CA ALA A 9 -16.23 -18.25 -13.27
C ALA A 9 -16.47 -18.99 -14.59
N SER A 10 -15.41 -19.33 -15.32
CA SER A 10 -15.47 -20.09 -16.58
C SER A 10 -15.95 -21.54 -16.38
N ALA A 11 -15.74 -22.13 -15.20
CA ALA A 11 -16.17 -23.49 -14.88
C ALA A 11 -17.66 -23.58 -14.50
N ALA A 12 -18.29 -22.45 -14.16
CA ALA A 12 -19.66 -22.42 -13.66
C ALA A 12 -20.67 -23.02 -14.66
N THR A 13 -20.54 -22.71 -15.95
CA THR A 13 -21.47 -23.20 -16.99
C THR A 13 -21.42 -24.72 -17.13
N MET A 14 -20.23 -25.33 -17.06
CA MET A 14 -20.09 -26.79 -17.13
C MET A 14 -20.69 -27.46 -15.89
N ILE A 15 -20.43 -26.89 -14.71
CA ILE A 15 -20.94 -27.44 -13.45
C ILE A 15 -22.46 -27.35 -13.37
N LEU A 16 -23.07 -26.25 -13.83
CA LEU A 16 -24.53 -26.14 -13.91
C LEU A 16 -25.13 -27.22 -14.81
N ALA A 17 -24.53 -27.46 -15.98
CA ALA A 17 -24.98 -28.50 -16.91
C ALA A 17 -24.84 -29.91 -16.29
N ASP A 18 -23.76 -30.16 -15.54
CA ASP A 18 -23.56 -31.44 -14.84
C ASP A 18 -24.56 -31.63 -13.69
N LEU A 19 -24.86 -30.57 -12.92
CA LEU A 19 -25.87 -30.61 -11.85
C LEU A 19 -27.27 -30.93 -12.40
N GLU A 20 -27.66 -30.29 -13.51
CA GLU A 20 -28.91 -30.59 -14.21
C GLU A 20 -28.95 -32.05 -14.69
N LYS A 21 -27.87 -32.53 -15.30
CA LYS A 21 -27.77 -33.91 -15.80
C LYS A 21 -27.81 -34.95 -14.68
N SER A 22 -27.24 -34.63 -13.53
CA SER A 22 -27.22 -35.49 -12.34
C SER A 22 -28.51 -35.44 -11.52
N ASN A 23 -29.49 -34.61 -11.90
CA ASN A 23 -30.77 -34.46 -11.22
C ASN A 23 -30.62 -34.12 -9.72
N ILE A 24 -29.57 -33.38 -9.38
CA ILE A 24 -29.33 -32.91 -8.01
C ILE A 24 -30.25 -31.71 -7.76
N PRO A 25 -31.06 -31.71 -6.70
CA PRO A 25 -31.94 -30.59 -6.41
C PRO A 25 -31.13 -29.30 -6.20
N SER A 26 -31.63 -28.18 -6.73
CA SER A 26 -31.02 -26.85 -6.53
C SER A 26 -31.02 -26.41 -5.06
N GLU A 27 -31.77 -27.10 -4.19
CA GLU A 27 -31.80 -26.88 -2.75
C GLU A 27 -30.62 -27.56 -2.02
N GLU A 28 -29.99 -28.57 -2.64
CA GLU A 28 -28.84 -29.29 -2.07
C GLU A 28 -27.50 -28.67 -2.48
N VAL A 29 -27.39 -28.18 -3.71
CA VAL A 29 -26.18 -27.54 -4.24
C VAL A 29 -26.56 -26.26 -4.98
N VAL A 30 -26.06 -25.13 -4.48
CA VAL A 30 -26.27 -23.81 -5.07
C VAL A 30 -24.93 -23.24 -5.52
N LEU A 31 -24.84 -22.84 -6.79
CA LEU A 31 -23.76 -21.99 -7.25
C LEU A 31 -24.12 -20.53 -6.98
N ARG A 32 -23.21 -19.81 -6.31
CA ARG A 32 -23.33 -18.39 -6.07
C ARG A 32 -22.15 -17.68 -6.73
N LYS A 33 -22.44 -16.63 -7.49
CA LYS A 33 -21.39 -15.72 -7.95
C LYS A 33 -20.87 -14.96 -6.74
N ASP A 34 -19.57 -15.06 -6.52
CA ASP A 34 -18.87 -14.33 -5.49
C ASP A 34 -17.70 -13.56 -6.13
N TYR A 35 -17.32 -12.44 -5.53
CA TYR A 35 -16.24 -11.60 -6.02
C TYR A 35 -15.09 -11.65 -5.03
N THR A 36 -13.88 -11.88 -5.54
CA THR A 36 -12.65 -11.85 -4.74
C THR A 36 -11.75 -10.73 -5.23
N ARG A 37 -10.92 -10.18 -4.34
CA ARG A 37 -9.86 -9.24 -4.73
C ARG A 37 -8.73 -10.00 -5.43
N THR A 38 -8.11 -9.31 -6.37
CA THR A 38 -6.86 -9.73 -7.01
C THR A 38 -5.95 -8.51 -7.04
N TYR A 39 -4.69 -8.69 -6.65
CA TYR A 39 -3.71 -7.61 -6.53
C TYR A 39 -2.59 -7.84 -7.56
N PRO A 40 -2.64 -7.18 -8.74
CA PRO A 40 -1.67 -7.42 -9.80
C PRO A 40 -0.23 -7.09 -9.40
N ALA A 41 -0.06 -6.10 -8.51
CA ALA A 41 1.25 -5.68 -8.01
C ALA A 41 1.70 -6.49 -6.76
N ALA A 42 0.94 -7.52 -6.38
CA ALA A 42 1.21 -8.46 -5.28
C ALA A 42 1.61 -7.80 -3.95
N PHE A 43 2.90 -7.56 -3.76
CA PHE A 43 3.50 -7.05 -2.53
C PHE A 43 3.81 -5.54 -2.56
N HIS A 44 3.80 -4.90 -3.74
CA HIS A 44 4.05 -3.47 -3.87
C HIS A 44 2.93 -2.65 -3.22
N ALA A 45 3.31 -1.72 -2.34
CA ALA A 45 2.39 -0.89 -1.55
C ALA A 45 1.32 -1.71 -0.79
N ALA A 46 1.59 -2.98 -0.47
CA ALA A 46 0.61 -3.91 0.08
C ALA A 46 -0.03 -3.40 1.39
N GLN A 47 0.78 -2.79 2.25
CA GLN A 47 0.33 -2.18 3.50
C GLN A 47 -0.65 -1.03 3.25
N LEU A 48 -0.27 -0.09 2.36
CA LEU A 48 -1.09 1.07 2.05
C LEU A 48 -2.41 0.67 1.40
N ILE A 49 -2.39 -0.30 0.47
CA ILE A 49 -3.59 -0.83 -0.17
C ILE A 49 -4.50 -1.45 0.89
N SER A 50 -3.96 -2.29 1.79
CA SER A 50 -4.77 -2.94 2.83
C SER A 50 -5.45 -1.94 3.75
N GLU A 51 -4.77 -0.88 4.18
CA GLU A 51 -5.40 0.16 5.02
C GLU A 51 -6.38 1.00 4.24
N THR A 52 -6.08 1.32 2.98
CA THR A 52 -7.02 2.03 2.11
C THR A 52 -8.30 1.22 1.98
N GLU A 53 -8.22 -0.08 1.73
CA GLU A 53 -9.41 -0.94 1.64
C GLU A 53 -10.21 -0.95 2.94
N LYS A 54 -9.56 -1.01 4.11
CA LYS A 54 -10.25 -0.93 5.41
C LYS A 54 -10.95 0.41 5.61
N VAL A 55 -10.27 1.52 5.31
CA VAL A 55 -10.81 2.88 5.48
C VAL A 55 -11.96 3.14 4.52
N PHE A 56 -11.86 2.64 3.29
CA PHE A 56 -12.85 2.85 2.23
C PHE A 56 -13.78 1.65 2.03
N ASP A 57 -13.90 0.74 3.00
CA ASP A 57 -14.70 -0.49 2.84
C ASP A 57 -16.15 -0.20 2.43
N SER A 58 -16.80 0.77 3.09
CA SER A 58 -18.17 1.17 2.74
C SER A 58 -18.31 1.80 1.36
N VAL A 59 -17.22 2.34 0.82
CA VAL A 59 -17.14 3.00 -0.49
C VAL A 59 -16.83 1.98 -1.59
N LEU A 60 -15.91 1.06 -1.33
CA LEU A 60 -15.44 0.00 -2.23
C LEU A 60 -16.39 -1.21 -2.29
N SER A 61 -17.17 -1.43 -1.23
CA SER A 61 -18.04 -2.60 -1.03
C SER A 61 -19.39 -2.22 -0.38
N PRO A 62 -20.16 -1.27 -0.95
CA PRO A 62 -21.42 -0.85 -0.35
C PRO A 62 -22.45 -1.98 -0.31
N ALA A 63 -23.36 -1.94 0.66
CA ALA A 63 -24.51 -2.84 0.67
C ALA A 63 -25.49 -2.45 -0.46
N PRO A 64 -26.15 -3.43 -1.13
CA PRO A 64 -27.19 -3.13 -2.11
C PRO A 64 -28.34 -2.31 -1.54
N GLY A 65 -28.95 -1.47 -2.37
CA GLY A 65 -30.16 -0.73 -2.00
C GLY A 65 -31.35 -1.67 -1.73
N PHE A 66 -32.38 -1.16 -1.05
CA PHE A 66 -33.58 -1.95 -0.78
C PHE A 66 -34.26 -2.36 -2.10
N GLY A 67 -34.38 -3.67 -2.32
CA GLY A 67 -34.94 -4.24 -3.56
C GLY A 67 -33.92 -4.45 -4.68
N GLU A 68 -32.65 -4.11 -4.48
CA GLU A 68 -31.58 -4.36 -5.44
C GLU A 68 -30.80 -5.63 -5.08
N SER A 69 -30.49 -6.45 -6.09
CA SER A 69 -29.68 -7.66 -5.91
C SER A 69 -28.18 -7.39 -5.97
N THR A 70 -27.77 -6.24 -6.54
CA THR A 70 -26.37 -5.91 -6.82
C THR A 70 -26.16 -4.41 -6.74
N THR A 71 -25.02 -4.00 -6.16
CA THR A 71 -24.53 -2.63 -6.22
C THR A 71 -23.05 -2.66 -6.61
N TYR A 72 -22.55 -1.53 -7.12
CA TYR A 72 -21.13 -1.37 -7.43
C TYR A 72 -20.50 -0.44 -6.41
N GLY A 73 -19.34 -0.84 -5.90
CA GLY A 73 -18.47 0.08 -5.16
C GLY A 73 -17.87 1.12 -6.07
N LYS A 74 -17.40 2.21 -5.48
CA LYS A 74 -16.68 3.29 -6.18
C LYS A 74 -15.25 2.89 -6.44
N ASP A 75 -14.61 3.56 -7.39
CA ASP A 75 -13.18 3.40 -7.66
C ASP A 75 -12.38 4.38 -6.78
N VAL A 76 -11.29 3.91 -6.18
CA VAL A 76 -10.36 4.72 -5.37
C VAL A 76 -9.04 4.84 -6.11
N TYR A 77 -8.64 6.07 -6.41
CA TYR A 77 -7.38 6.38 -7.06
C TYR A 77 -6.35 6.78 -6.01
N LEU A 78 -5.24 6.05 -5.95
CA LEU A 78 -4.10 6.39 -5.10
C LEU A 78 -3.18 7.39 -5.80
N THR A 79 -2.35 8.06 -5.01
CA THR A 79 -1.24 8.91 -5.51
C THR A 79 0.02 8.10 -5.84
N ILE A 80 0.01 6.79 -5.55
CA ILE A 80 1.15 5.91 -5.75
C ILE A 80 1.52 5.78 -7.23
N ASP A 81 2.79 6.05 -7.52
CA ASP A 81 3.43 5.80 -8.80
C ASP A 81 4.17 4.46 -8.70
N LEU A 82 3.71 3.46 -9.46
CA LEU A 82 4.25 2.10 -9.37
C LEU A 82 5.74 2.00 -9.75
N ASP A 83 6.24 2.88 -10.61
CA ASP A 83 7.67 2.88 -10.96
C ASP A 83 8.50 3.39 -9.78
N ILE A 84 8.03 4.45 -9.10
CA ILE A 84 8.70 5.00 -7.93
C ILE A 84 8.59 4.03 -6.75
N GLN A 85 7.43 3.39 -6.58
CA GLN A 85 7.22 2.33 -5.60
C GLN A 85 8.22 1.19 -5.78
N TYR A 86 8.42 0.73 -7.02
CA TYR A 86 9.38 -0.31 -7.34
C TYR A 86 10.83 0.10 -6.99
N LEU A 87 11.23 1.35 -7.31
CA LEU A 87 12.55 1.87 -6.95
C LEU A 87 12.77 1.89 -5.43
N LEU A 88 11.77 2.34 -4.67
CA LEU A 88 11.82 2.39 -3.23
C LEU A 88 11.92 0.98 -2.60
N ASP A 89 11.12 0.04 -3.12
CA ASP A 89 11.11 -1.34 -2.66
C ASP A 89 12.47 -2.02 -2.83
N LEU A 90 13.13 -1.81 -3.99
CA LEU A 90 14.48 -2.31 -4.25
C LEU A 90 15.52 -1.72 -3.27
N ALA A 91 15.45 -0.41 -3.02
CA ALA A 91 16.38 0.26 -2.12
C ALA A 91 16.25 -0.27 -0.68
N LEU A 92 15.02 -0.47 -0.19
CA LEU A 92 14.77 -0.97 1.15
C LEU A 92 15.15 -2.43 1.34
N GLN A 93 14.96 -3.25 0.31
CA GLN A 93 15.44 -4.63 0.34
C GLN A 93 16.97 -4.67 0.55
N GLN A 94 17.72 -3.82 -0.16
CA GLN A 94 19.18 -3.74 0.02
C GLN A 94 19.58 -3.28 1.41
N VAL A 95 18.91 -2.25 1.96
CA VAL A 95 19.13 -1.81 3.35
C VAL A 95 18.90 -2.97 4.32
N PHE A 96 17.81 -3.72 4.14
CA PHE A 96 17.47 -4.83 5.02
C PHE A 96 18.52 -5.95 4.94
N GLU A 97 18.97 -6.31 3.74
CA GLU A 97 20.01 -7.33 3.53
C GLU A 97 21.33 -6.93 4.21
N ILE A 98 21.71 -5.65 4.14
CA ILE A 98 22.97 -5.16 4.72
C ILE A 98 22.88 -5.03 6.25
N GLN A 99 21.81 -4.42 6.77
CA GLN A 99 21.72 -4.06 8.19
C GLN A 99 21.04 -5.13 9.06
N SER A 100 20.30 -6.06 8.44
CA SER A 100 19.41 -7.01 9.13
C SER A 100 18.58 -6.38 10.27
N PRO A 101 17.87 -5.26 10.03
CA PRO A 101 17.02 -4.65 11.03
C PRO A 101 15.80 -5.54 11.31
N ASP A 102 14.95 -5.13 12.25
CA ASP A 102 13.70 -5.84 12.51
C ASP A 102 12.65 -5.65 11.39
N TYR A 103 12.90 -4.79 10.38
CA TYR A 103 12.10 -3.60 10.13
C TYR A 103 12.75 -2.54 9.24
N CYS A 104 12.41 -2.38 7.96
CA CYS A 104 12.70 -1.14 7.23
C CYS A 104 11.41 -0.42 6.80
N VAL A 105 11.47 0.90 6.74
CA VAL A 105 10.37 1.78 6.32
C VAL A 105 10.90 2.80 5.32
N GLY A 106 10.10 3.17 4.32
CA GLY A 106 10.46 4.28 3.45
C GLY A 106 9.27 4.94 2.78
N LEU A 107 9.50 6.18 2.35
CA LEU A 107 8.52 7.04 1.70
C LEU A 107 9.18 7.86 0.60
N VAL A 108 8.48 8.04 -0.52
CA VAL A 108 8.76 9.11 -1.50
C VAL A 108 7.54 10.01 -1.61
N LEU A 109 7.75 11.32 -1.44
CA LEU A 109 6.70 12.34 -1.48
C LEU A 109 7.07 13.44 -2.47
N ASP A 110 6.11 13.90 -3.27
CA ASP A 110 6.26 15.13 -4.07
C ASP A 110 6.07 16.36 -3.17
N ILE A 111 7.11 17.17 -3.03
CA ILE A 111 7.14 18.31 -2.10
C ILE A 111 6.15 19.40 -2.53
N ARG A 112 5.85 19.50 -3.83
CA ARG A 112 5.00 20.56 -4.38
C ARG A 112 3.53 20.24 -4.22
N SER A 113 3.13 18.98 -4.42
CA SER A 113 1.73 18.55 -4.32
C SER A 113 1.35 17.98 -2.95
N GLY A 114 2.33 17.52 -2.17
CA GLY A 114 2.12 16.77 -0.94
C GLY A 114 1.68 15.32 -1.18
N GLU A 115 1.78 14.83 -2.41
CA GLU A 115 1.36 13.47 -2.78
C GLU A 115 2.41 12.44 -2.40
N VAL A 116 1.96 11.33 -1.80
CA VAL A 116 2.78 10.15 -1.53
C VAL A 116 2.87 9.32 -2.80
N LEU A 117 4.06 9.27 -3.39
CA LEU A 117 4.31 8.55 -4.64
C LEU A 117 4.74 7.11 -4.38
N ALA A 118 5.34 6.83 -3.22
CA ALA A 118 5.66 5.48 -2.78
C ALA A 118 5.65 5.40 -1.24
N ASP A 119 5.16 4.29 -0.70
CA ASP A 119 5.13 3.98 0.73
C ASP A 119 5.32 2.48 0.92
N THR A 120 6.27 2.09 1.77
CA THR A 120 6.54 0.68 1.97
C THR A 120 7.18 0.37 3.32
N THR A 121 6.93 -0.86 3.77
CA THR A 121 7.58 -1.46 4.94
C THR A 121 8.08 -2.85 4.56
N TYR A 122 9.38 -3.10 4.77
CA TYR A 122 10.01 -4.39 4.52
C TYR A 122 10.25 -5.12 5.85
N PRO A 123 9.97 -6.45 5.97
CA PRO A 123 9.63 -7.38 4.89
C PRO A 123 8.22 -7.21 4.30
N PHE A 124 8.11 -7.35 2.98
CA PHE A 124 6.83 -7.30 2.28
C PHE A 124 5.97 -8.54 2.55
N TYR A 125 4.69 -8.47 2.19
CA TYR A 125 3.79 -9.62 2.11
C TYR A 125 2.94 -9.53 0.84
N ASP A 126 2.54 -10.68 0.29
CA ASP A 126 1.67 -10.74 -0.88
C ASP A 126 0.21 -10.65 -0.46
N LEU A 127 -0.52 -9.65 -0.98
CA LEU A 127 -1.95 -9.49 -0.72
C LEU A 127 -2.81 -10.62 -1.31
N ASN A 128 -2.30 -11.34 -2.31
CA ASN A 128 -2.99 -12.51 -2.87
C ASN A 128 -2.81 -13.77 -2.00
N ASP A 129 -1.81 -13.81 -1.12
CA ASP A 129 -1.54 -14.94 -0.22
C ASP A 129 -1.73 -14.56 1.26
N SER A 130 -3.00 -14.53 1.66
CA SER A 130 -3.39 -14.28 3.07
C SER A 130 -2.87 -15.31 4.08
N SER A 131 -2.42 -16.49 3.63
CA SER A 131 -1.97 -17.58 4.50
C SER A 131 -0.53 -17.40 5.00
N ALA A 132 0.27 -16.62 4.27
CA ALA A 132 1.67 -16.36 4.56
C ALA A 132 1.91 -15.09 5.40
N ILE A 133 0.88 -14.30 5.68
CA ILE A 133 1.03 -12.99 6.33
C ILE A 133 1.10 -13.16 7.86
N SER A 134 2.28 -12.93 8.45
CA SER A 134 2.45 -12.89 9.91
C SER A 134 1.73 -11.70 10.56
N GLU A 135 1.34 -11.82 11.83
CA GLU A 135 0.71 -10.72 12.56
C GLU A 135 1.61 -9.47 12.59
N SER A 136 2.92 -9.65 12.74
CA SER A 136 3.91 -8.57 12.67
C SER A 136 3.92 -7.83 11.33
N GLN A 137 3.65 -8.52 10.22
CA GLN A 137 3.51 -7.88 8.90
C GLN A 137 2.17 -7.15 8.74
N LYS A 138 1.12 -7.57 9.44
CA LYS A 138 -0.22 -6.94 9.42
C LYS A 138 -0.37 -5.72 10.32
N THR A 139 0.46 -5.60 11.36
CA THR A 139 0.31 -4.60 12.44
C THR A 139 0.80 -3.21 12.02
N ASN A 140 0.27 -2.70 10.91
CA ASN A 140 0.74 -1.56 10.13
C ASN A 140 1.46 -0.42 10.89
N ARG A 141 2.57 0.02 10.29
CA ARG A 141 3.42 1.15 10.64
C ARG A 141 3.36 2.19 9.52
N ALA A 142 2.15 2.59 9.12
CA ALA A 142 1.94 3.56 8.05
C ALA A 142 2.67 4.86 8.36
N PHE A 143 3.69 5.17 7.56
CA PHE A 143 4.57 6.33 7.73
C PHE A 143 3.83 7.65 7.52
N VAL A 144 2.77 7.63 6.71
CA VAL A 144 1.98 8.78 6.25
C VAL A 144 1.52 9.69 7.39
N ASN A 145 1.25 9.15 8.59
CA ASN A 145 0.83 9.96 9.74
C ASN A 145 1.99 10.49 10.59
N SER A 146 3.19 9.92 10.49
CA SER A 146 4.36 10.37 11.25
C SER A 146 4.92 11.72 10.77
N ILE A 147 4.68 12.07 9.50
CA ILE A 147 5.14 13.32 8.85
C ILE A 147 4.20 14.53 9.05
N THR A 148 3.14 14.40 9.86
CA THR A 148 2.15 15.49 10.06
C THR A 148 2.47 16.45 11.23
N ARG A 149 3.73 16.54 11.71
CA ARG A 149 4.10 17.49 12.79
C ARG A 149 4.71 18.81 12.26
N PRO A 150 4.51 19.92 13.00
CA PRO A 150 4.53 21.28 12.45
C PRO A 150 5.91 21.81 12.01
N ASP A 151 6.97 21.04 12.27
CA ASP A 151 8.36 21.33 11.91
C ASP A 151 8.71 20.92 10.48
N VAL A 152 8.02 19.92 9.91
CA VAL A 152 8.05 19.63 8.46
C VAL A 152 6.85 20.33 7.82
N ARG A 153 7.10 21.37 7.02
CA ARG A 153 6.06 22.17 6.34
C ARG A 153 5.42 21.43 5.16
N ILE A 154 4.97 20.19 5.33
CA ILE A 154 4.10 19.51 4.35
C ILE A 154 2.70 19.50 4.98
N ALA A 155 1.98 20.60 4.79
CA ALA A 155 0.73 20.86 5.50
C ALA A 155 -0.42 19.90 5.13
N GLU A 156 -0.28 19.07 4.09
CA GLU A 156 -1.29 18.13 3.65
C GLU A 156 -0.62 16.95 2.92
N VAL A 157 -0.51 15.80 3.58
CA VAL A 157 -0.04 14.56 2.92
C VAL A 157 -1.24 13.87 2.27
N LYS A 158 -1.10 13.51 1.00
CA LYS A 158 -2.16 12.91 0.17
C LYS A 158 -1.73 11.53 -0.31
N CYS A 159 -2.47 10.50 0.08
CA CYS A 159 -2.31 9.14 -0.43
C CYS A 159 -3.43 8.75 -1.41
N VAL A 160 -4.57 9.42 -1.30
CA VAL A 160 -5.76 9.19 -2.14
C VAL A 160 -5.96 10.42 -3.02
N LEU A 161 -5.83 10.20 -4.32
CA LEU A 161 -5.97 11.20 -5.39
C LEU A 161 -7.44 11.55 -5.65
N GLY A 162 -8.34 10.59 -5.44
CA GLY A 162 -9.78 10.79 -5.54
C GLY A 162 -10.59 9.50 -5.46
N VAL A 163 -11.90 9.66 -5.34
CA VAL A 163 -12.88 8.57 -5.41
C VAL A 163 -13.86 8.88 -6.54
N THR A 164 -14.15 7.94 -7.43
CA THR A 164 -15.08 8.13 -8.55
C THR A 164 -16.18 7.08 -8.52
N GLU A 165 -17.35 7.40 -9.06
CA GLU A 165 -18.33 6.36 -9.33
C GLU A 165 -17.76 5.34 -10.32
N HIS A 166 -18.09 4.06 -10.11
CA HIS A 166 -17.67 3.01 -11.03
C HIS A 166 -18.18 3.31 -12.45
N ASN A 167 -17.27 3.34 -13.42
CA ASN A 167 -17.54 3.68 -14.82
C ASN A 167 -18.04 5.13 -15.08
N GLN A 168 -17.79 6.09 -14.19
CA GLN A 168 -18.01 7.52 -14.47
C GLN A 168 -16.77 8.36 -14.11
N GLU A 169 -16.44 9.36 -14.93
CA GLU A 169 -15.26 10.24 -14.76
C GLU A 169 -15.43 11.31 -13.65
N SER A 170 -16.54 11.29 -12.91
CA SER A 170 -16.85 12.26 -11.86
C SER A 170 -15.96 12.03 -10.62
N ARG A 171 -14.91 12.84 -10.51
CA ARG A 171 -13.90 12.81 -9.45
C ARG A 171 -14.36 13.52 -8.19
N ILE A 172 -14.43 12.80 -7.07
CA ILE A 172 -14.50 13.40 -5.73
C ILE A 172 -13.07 13.78 -5.35
N VAL A 173 -12.84 15.08 -5.13
CA VAL A 173 -11.51 15.65 -4.90
C VAL A 173 -11.12 15.51 -3.43
N SER A 174 -9.98 14.83 -3.23
CA SER A 174 -9.17 14.71 -2.01
C SER A 174 -9.85 14.09 -0.78
N TYR A 175 -9.25 13.01 -0.29
CA TYR A 175 -9.50 12.50 1.05
C TYR A 175 -8.14 12.38 1.77
N SER A 176 -7.99 13.06 2.89
CA SER A 176 -6.86 12.86 3.79
C SER A 176 -7.26 11.76 4.77
N ALA A 177 -6.56 10.62 4.73
CA ALA A 177 -6.80 9.52 5.65
C ALA A 177 -6.19 9.88 7.02
N ASN A 178 -6.91 10.67 7.82
CA ASN A 178 -6.59 10.90 9.23
C ASN A 178 -7.03 9.68 10.06
N GLY A 179 -6.24 8.60 10.03
CA GLY A 179 -6.41 7.51 10.98
C GLY A 179 -5.67 7.77 12.30
N GLU A 180 -6.31 7.48 13.44
CA GLU A 180 -5.62 7.34 14.73
C GLU A 180 -4.88 6.00 14.76
N TYR A 181 -3.60 5.99 15.12
CA TYR A 181 -2.81 4.75 15.18
C TYR A 181 -1.93 4.68 16.43
N THR A 182 -1.66 3.44 16.84
CA THR A 182 -1.16 2.97 18.14
C THR A 182 0.34 3.26 18.41
N ARG A 183 0.77 3.03 19.67
CA ARG A 183 2.08 3.36 20.30
C ARG A 183 3.38 3.10 19.50
N ASP A 184 3.36 2.25 18.47
CA ASP A 184 4.56 1.92 17.67
C ASP A 184 4.96 3.02 16.67
N LEU A 185 4.09 4.02 16.46
CA LEU A 185 4.38 5.20 15.64
C LEU A 185 5.39 6.16 16.28
N ASP A 186 5.55 6.17 17.60
CA ASP A 186 6.49 7.10 18.24
C ASP A 186 7.92 6.84 17.75
N VAL A 187 8.31 5.57 17.56
CA VAL A 187 9.63 5.22 17.02
C VAL A 187 9.80 5.73 15.59
N ILE A 188 8.79 5.61 14.75
CA ILE A 188 8.87 6.08 13.35
C ILE A 188 8.82 7.60 13.29
N ALA A 189 7.95 8.22 14.09
CA ALA A 189 7.91 9.66 14.23
C ALA A 189 9.25 10.21 14.73
N ASP A 190 9.95 9.50 15.62
CA ASP A 190 11.29 9.88 16.07
C ASP A 190 12.33 9.73 14.96
N LEU A 191 12.30 8.64 14.17
CA LEU A 191 13.17 8.47 12.99
C LEU A 191 12.97 9.58 11.95
N VAL A 192 11.75 10.10 11.82
CA VAL A 192 11.44 11.24 10.94
C VAL A 192 11.91 12.57 11.50
N ARG A 193 11.67 12.80 12.80
CA ARG A 193 12.00 14.07 13.46
C ARG A 193 13.49 14.25 13.66
N PHE A 194 14.15 13.14 13.96
CA PHE A 194 15.52 13.10 14.42
C PHE A 194 16.32 12.10 13.57
N PRO A 195 16.41 12.32 12.24
CA PRO A 195 17.22 11.47 11.39
C PRO A 195 18.67 11.60 11.84
N ASP A 196 19.21 10.52 12.38
CA ASP A 196 20.59 10.46 12.88
C ASP A 196 21.60 10.14 11.77
N GLY A 197 21.11 9.85 10.56
CA GLY A 197 21.88 9.39 9.42
C GLY A 197 22.27 7.93 9.50
N TYR A 198 22.12 7.23 10.63
CA TYR A 198 22.58 5.85 10.82
C TYR A 198 21.43 4.83 10.80
N THR A 199 20.30 5.21 11.38
CA THR A 199 19.06 4.44 11.47
C THR A 199 17.97 5.06 10.62
N SER A 200 18.09 6.35 10.28
CA SER A 200 17.16 7.02 9.39
C SER A 200 17.81 8.17 8.65
N VAL A 201 17.35 8.40 7.42
CA VAL A 201 17.68 9.55 6.60
C VAL A 201 16.40 10.15 6.04
N VAL A 202 16.32 11.48 6.09
CA VAL A 202 15.32 12.27 5.38
C VAL A 202 16.11 13.24 4.53
N THR A 203 15.91 13.20 3.21
CA THR A 203 16.54 14.17 2.32
C THR A 203 15.62 14.53 1.17
N THR A 204 15.98 15.59 0.46
CA THR A 204 15.27 16.03 -0.73
C THR A 204 16.08 15.75 -1.97
N VAL A 205 15.41 15.33 -3.04
CA VAL A 205 16.05 14.96 -4.30
C VAL A 205 15.36 15.70 -5.45
N PRO A 206 16.11 16.29 -6.41
CA PRO A 206 17.56 16.54 -6.34
C PRO A 206 17.94 17.62 -5.31
N ASP A 207 19.19 17.66 -4.86
CA ASP A 207 19.68 18.64 -3.86
C ASP A 207 19.54 20.11 -4.30
N GLU A 208 19.88 20.43 -5.56
CA GLU A 208 19.89 21.81 -6.05
C GLU A 208 18.50 22.36 -6.37
N ASN A 209 17.53 21.49 -6.66
CA ASN A 209 16.15 21.86 -6.96
C ASN A 209 15.17 20.80 -6.44
N PRO A 210 14.96 20.74 -5.11
CA PRO A 210 14.13 19.74 -4.46
C PRO A 210 12.77 19.55 -5.12
N ARG A 211 12.50 18.31 -5.55
CA ARG A 211 11.20 17.90 -6.06
C ARG A 211 10.56 16.85 -5.15
N TYR A 212 11.34 15.87 -4.73
CA TYR A 212 10.89 14.78 -3.88
C TYR A 212 11.52 14.86 -2.51
N LEU A 213 10.77 14.51 -1.48
CA LEU A 213 11.29 14.15 -0.17
C LEU A 213 11.36 12.63 -0.10
N ILE A 214 12.53 12.10 0.21
CA ILE A 214 12.76 10.67 0.39
C ILE A 214 13.10 10.43 1.85
N PHE A 215 12.38 9.50 2.46
CA PHE A 215 12.68 8.96 3.77
C PHE A 215 13.03 7.48 3.65
N VAL A 216 14.09 7.08 4.33
CA VAL A 216 14.46 5.67 4.53
C VAL A 216 14.85 5.49 6.00
N GLY A 217 14.25 4.50 6.66
CA GLY A 217 14.54 4.16 8.04
C GLY A 217 14.70 2.65 8.23
N SER A 218 15.63 2.27 9.11
CA SER A 218 15.86 0.91 9.57
C SER A 218 15.71 0.85 11.08
N VAL A 219 14.86 -0.05 11.56
CA VAL A 219 14.56 -0.16 12.99
C VAL A 219 15.35 -1.29 13.63
N ASN A 220 16.06 -0.95 14.71
CA ASN A 220 16.97 -1.84 15.41
C ASN A 220 17.97 -2.59 14.47
N PRO A 221 18.72 -1.88 13.61
CA PRO A 221 19.69 -2.51 12.71
C PRO A 221 20.71 -3.35 13.48
N LYS A 222 20.92 -4.61 13.08
CA LYS A 222 21.81 -5.54 13.80
C LYS A 222 23.26 -5.40 13.33
N PHE A 223 23.47 -4.98 12.10
CA PHE A 223 24.78 -4.81 11.47
C PHE A 223 24.90 -3.47 10.74
N TYR A 224 26.12 -3.06 10.40
CA TYR A 224 26.44 -1.92 9.51
C TYR A 224 25.60 -0.65 9.74
N ARG A 225 25.57 -0.17 10.98
CA ARG A 225 24.97 1.11 11.39
C ARG A 225 25.83 2.30 10.96
N VAL A 226 25.94 2.51 9.64
CA VAL A 226 26.72 3.59 9.03
C VAL A 226 25.85 4.31 8.01
N SER A 227 26.01 5.64 7.90
CA SER A 227 25.15 6.45 7.05
C SER A 227 25.22 6.09 5.57
N SER A 228 26.38 5.61 5.13
CA SER A 228 26.60 5.21 3.73
C SER A 228 25.61 4.16 3.23
N VAL A 229 25.01 3.33 4.09
CA VAL A 229 24.00 2.36 3.67
C VAL A 229 22.69 3.06 3.28
N LEU A 230 22.22 4.00 4.11
CA LEU A 230 20.98 4.72 3.85
C LEU A 230 21.19 5.77 2.74
N ASP A 231 22.36 6.41 2.70
CA ASP A 231 22.75 7.32 1.62
C ASP A 231 22.79 6.58 0.27
N TYR A 232 23.31 5.34 0.24
CA TYR A 232 23.29 4.52 -0.97
C TYR A 232 21.86 4.18 -1.40
N ALA A 233 20.97 3.86 -0.45
CA ALA A 233 19.57 3.60 -0.75
C ALA A 233 18.89 4.82 -1.38
N VAL A 234 19.06 6.01 -0.80
CA VAL A 234 18.54 7.26 -1.38
C VAL A 234 19.12 7.52 -2.77
N ASN A 235 20.44 7.40 -2.94
CA ASN A 235 21.11 7.61 -4.23
C ASN A 235 20.60 6.64 -5.30
N SER A 236 20.29 5.39 -4.92
CA SER A 236 19.72 4.41 -5.86
C SER A 236 18.33 4.82 -6.34
N VAL A 237 17.50 5.37 -5.45
CA VAL A 237 16.18 5.91 -5.81
C VAL A 237 16.34 7.15 -6.70
N GLU A 238 17.23 8.08 -6.36
CA GLU A 238 17.54 9.25 -7.19
C GLU A 238 17.99 8.88 -8.60
N GLN A 239 18.93 7.94 -8.73
CA GLN A 239 19.40 7.46 -10.03
C GLN A 239 18.27 6.83 -10.83
N GLY A 240 17.40 6.05 -10.18
CA GLY A 240 16.20 5.50 -10.81
C GLY A 240 15.24 6.58 -11.31
N LEU A 241 14.96 7.59 -10.48
CA LEU A 241 14.13 8.74 -10.85
C LEU A 241 14.74 9.51 -12.02
N SER A 242 16.06 9.72 -12.02
CA SER A 242 16.77 10.37 -13.13
C SER A 242 16.65 9.56 -14.42
N ALA A 243 16.86 8.25 -14.35
CA ALA A 243 16.77 7.34 -15.51
C ALA A 243 15.35 7.30 -16.11
N GLN A 244 14.34 7.51 -15.28
CA GLN A 244 12.93 7.59 -15.69
C GLN A 244 12.49 9.00 -16.13
N ASN A 245 13.40 9.99 -16.19
CA ASN A 245 13.10 11.40 -16.46
C ASN A 245 12.08 12.01 -15.48
N LYS A 246 12.14 11.61 -14.21
CA LYS A 246 11.25 12.10 -13.14
C LYS A 246 11.89 13.19 -12.27
N LEU A 247 13.15 13.57 -12.49
CA LEU A 247 13.84 14.69 -11.81
C LEU A 247 13.72 16.00 -12.58
#